data_AF-A0A955UWT6-F1
#
_entry.id   AF-A0A955UWT6-F1
#
_cell.length_a   1.000
_cell.length_b   1.000
_cell.length_c   1.000
_cell.angle_alpha   90.00
_cell.angle_beta   90.00
_cell.angle_gamma   90.00
#
_symmetry.space_group_name_H-M   'P 1'
#
loop_
_entity.id
_entity.type
_entity.pdbx_description
1 polymer ?
#
loop_
_entity_poly.entity_id
_entity_poly.type
_entity_poly.pdbx_seq_one_letter_code
_entity_poly.pdbx_strand_id
1 'polypeptide(L)'
;MGRWLATAIVLALLALDVALPHTSLGRRGHDAVAKRDVEGAFATLGAPLPEDVLAGLETLDGRPLAAADFRGHPTLVTFERSVDW
;
A
#
# COMPACT_ATOMS: atom_id res chain seq x y z
N MET A 1 23.33 27.24 28.32
CA MET A 1 22.55 26.07 28.77
C MET A 1 21.67 25.47 27.66
N GLY A 2 20.80 26.24 27.00
CA GLY A 2 19.81 25.68 26.04
C GLY A 2 20.38 24.94 24.82
N ARG A 3 21.58 25.31 24.32
CA ARG A 3 22.20 24.65 23.16
C ARG A 3 22.57 23.20 23.43
N TRP A 4 23.07 22.90 24.63
CA TRP A 4 23.43 21.53 25.02
C TRP A 4 22.20 20.64 25.20
N LEU A 5 21.12 21.19 25.77
CA LEU A 5 19.86 20.48 25.91
C LEU A 5 19.25 20.16 24.52
N ALA A 6 19.29 21.13 23.60
CA ALA A 6 18.82 20.92 22.23
C ALA A 6 19.63 19.82 21.53
N THR A 7 20.97 19.84 21.64
CA THR A 7 21.82 18.79 21.07
C THR A 7 21.51 17.42 21.65
N ALA A 8 21.28 17.32 22.97
CA ALA A 8 20.93 16.07 23.62
C ALA A 8 19.58 15.51 23.14
N ILE A 9 18.58 16.38 22.97
CA ILE A 9 17.26 15.99 22.44
C ILE A 9 17.38 15.48 21.00
N VAL A 10 18.13 16.17 20.13
CA VAL A 10 18.33 15.74 18.74
C VAL A 10 19.02 14.37 18.69
N LEU A 11 20.06 14.15 19.50
CA LEU A 11 20.74 12.85 19.57
C LEU A 11 19.81 11.74 20.07
N ALA A 12 18.96 12.03 21.06
CA ALA A 12 17.99 11.06 21.57
C ALA A 12 16.94 10.70 20.49
N LEU A 13 16.44 11.68 19.74
CA LEU A 13 15.53 11.44 18.63
C LEU A 13 16.19 10.64 17.51
N LEU A 14 17.44 10.94 17.18
CA LEU A 14 18.20 10.21 16.15
C LEU A 14 18.44 8.75 16.57
N ALA A 15 18.78 8.52 17.83
CA ALA A 15 18.92 7.17 18.38
C ALA A 15 17.59 6.43 18.37
N LEU A 16 16.48 7.11 18.67
CA LEU A 16 15.14 6.52 18.65
C LEU A 16 14.72 6.13 17.23
N ASP A 17 15.00 6.97 16.23
CA ASP A 17 14.71 6.69 14.81
C ASP A 17 15.45 5.45 14.31
N VAL A 18 16.72 5.28 14.71
CA VAL A 18 17.52 4.10 14.38
C VAL A 18 17.06 2.87 15.17
N ALA A 19 16.71 3.02 16.45
CA ALA A 19 16.39 1.88 17.32
C ALA A 19 14.96 1.34 17.10
N LEU A 20 13.98 2.22 16.88
CA LEU A 20 12.56 1.87 16.78
C LEU A 20 12.28 0.74 15.78
N PRO A 21 12.79 0.76 14.53
CA PRO A 21 12.55 -0.31 13.55
C PRO A 21 12.99 -1.70 14.00
N HIS A 22 13.97 -1.78 14.92
CA HIS A 22 14.48 -3.04 15.46
C HIS A 22 13.71 -3.54 16.69
N THR A 23 12.84 -2.71 17.28
CA THR A 23 11.96 -3.07 18.40
C THR A 23 10.60 -3.56 17.90
N SER A 24 9.84 -4.28 18.73
CA SER A 24 8.45 -4.65 18.40
C SER A 24 7.52 -3.43 18.25
N LEU A 25 7.85 -2.30 18.88
CA LEU A 25 7.07 -1.05 18.85
C LEU A 25 7.21 -0.28 17.53
N GLY A 26 8.40 -0.24 16.94
CA GLY A 26 8.68 0.47 15.69
C GLY A 26 8.83 -0.42 14.46
N ARG A 27 8.76 -1.75 14.64
CA ARG A 27 8.64 -2.71 13.54
C ARG A 27 7.32 -2.46 12.83
N ARG A 28 7.33 -1.59 11.81
CA ARG A 28 6.36 -1.67 10.72
C ARG A 28 6.46 -3.11 10.22
N GLY A 29 5.43 -3.91 10.48
CA GLY A 29 5.39 -5.29 9.99
C GLY A 29 5.79 -5.29 8.52
N HIS A 30 6.41 -6.36 8.03
CA HIS A 30 6.67 -6.47 6.61
C HIS A 30 5.35 -6.18 5.89
N ASP A 31 5.27 -5.13 5.05
CA ASP A 31 4.05 -4.79 4.32
C ASP A 31 3.51 -6.01 3.53
N ALA A 32 4.40 -6.95 3.21
CA ALA A 32 4.08 -8.25 2.61
C ALA A 32 3.30 -9.22 3.53
N VAL A 33 3.45 -9.11 4.86
CA VAL A 33 2.70 -9.91 5.85
C VAL A 33 1.35 -9.26 6.16
N ALA A 34 1.30 -7.92 6.23
CA ALA A 34 0.04 -7.18 6.49
C ALA A 34 -0.99 -7.28 5.35
N LYS A 35 -0.57 -7.60 4.13
CA LYS A 35 -1.48 -7.81 2.98
C LYS A 35 -2.11 -9.19 2.90
N ARG A 36 -1.79 -10.10 3.83
CA ARG A 36 -2.36 -11.47 3.86
C ARG A 36 -3.65 -11.59 4.67
N ASP A 37 -4.10 -10.51 5.31
CA ASP A 37 -5.27 -10.52 6.20
C ASP A 37 -6.61 -10.46 5.44
N VAL A 38 -6.58 -10.27 4.11
CA VAL A 38 -7.78 -10.23 3.26
C VAL A 38 -7.83 -11.51 2.42
N GLU A 39 -8.77 -12.39 2.78
CA GLU A 39 -9.07 -13.59 2.00
C GLU A 39 -9.42 -13.20 0.56
N GLY A 40 -8.73 -13.78 -0.43
CA GLY A 40 -8.93 -13.48 -1.85
C GLY A 40 -8.15 -12.30 -2.44
N ALA A 41 -7.36 -11.55 -1.64
CA ALA A 41 -6.55 -10.43 -2.14
C ALA A 41 -5.25 -10.85 -2.85
N PHE A 42 -5.30 -11.89 -3.68
CA PHE A 42 -4.17 -12.41 -4.44
C PHE A 42 -4.52 -12.55 -5.92
N ALA A 43 -3.65 -12.04 -6.78
CA ALA A 43 -3.67 -12.37 -8.20
C ALA A 43 -2.68 -13.50 -8.47
N THR A 44 -3.10 -14.51 -9.24
CA THR A 44 -2.20 -15.56 -9.72
C THR A 44 -1.65 -15.15 -11.08
N LEU A 45 -0.32 -15.15 -11.23
CA LEU A 45 0.32 -14.84 -12.50
C LEU A 45 -0.11 -15.85 -13.58
N GLY A 46 -0.53 -15.35 -14.74
CA GLY A 46 -1.02 -16.17 -15.85
C GLY A 46 -2.49 -16.59 -15.75
N ALA A 47 -3.17 -16.32 -14.64
CA ALA A 47 -4.62 -16.48 -14.56
C ALA A 47 -5.33 -15.37 -15.35
N PRO A 48 -6.51 -15.66 -15.95
CA PRO A 48 -7.32 -14.62 -16.58
C PRO A 48 -7.77 -13.58 -15.55
N LEU A 49 -8.00 -12.35 -16.03
CA LEU A 49 -8.60 -11.30 -15.21
C LEU A 49 -10.03 -11.73 -14.82
N PRO A 50 -10.40 -11.73 -13.51
CA PRO A 50 -11.72 -12.13 -13.08
C PRO A 50 -12.79 -11.13 -13.57
N GLU A 51 -13.85 -11.62 -14.21
CA GLU A 51 -14.91 -10.75 -14.77
C GLU A 51 -15.75 -10.08 -13.68
N ASP A 52 -15.89 -10.72 -12.52
CA ASP A 52 -16.57 -10.23 -11.33
C ASP A 52 -15.85 -9.04 -10.68
N VAL A 53 -14.53 -8.96 -10.78
CA VAL A 53 -13.75 -7.82 -10.27
C VAL A 53 -14.07 -6.53 -11.05
N LEU A 54 -14.36 -6.65 -12.35
CA LEU A 54 -14.70 -5.50 -13.18
C LEU A 54 -16.16 -5.07 -13.05
N ALA A 55 -17.05 -5.97 -12.64
CA ALA A 55 -18.50 -5.71 -12.59
C ALA A 55 -18.90 -4.57 -11.64
N GLY A 56 -18.04 -4.21 -10.68
CA GLY A 56 -18.25 -3.09 -9.76
C GLY A 56 -17.42 -1.84 -10.08
N LEU A 57 -16.67 -1.82 -11.19
CA LEU A 57 -15.80 -0.71 -11.57
C LEU A 57 -16.39 0.05 -12.75
N GLU A 58 -16.25 1.37 -12.69
CA GLU A 58 -16.70 2.28 -13.74
C GLU A 58 -15.55 3.14 -14.23
N THR A 59 -15.65 3.60 -15.47
CA THR A 59 -14.76 4.65 -15.99
C THR A 59 -15.06 5.98 -15.29
N LEU A 60 -14.17 6.95 -15.44
CA LEU A 60 -14.38 8.31 -14.93
C LEU A 60 -15.65 8.98 -15.48
N ASP A 61 -16.12 8.51 -16.63
CA ASP A 61 -17.35 8.99 -17.27
C ASP A 61 -18.60 8.20 -16.84
N GLY A 62 -18.50 7.30 -15.86
CA GLY A 62 -19.61 6.50 -15.33
C GLY A 62 -20.03 5.32 -16.20
N ARG A 63 -19.19 4.89 -17.14
CA ARG A 63 -19.46 3.69 -17.96
C ARG A 63 -18.95 2.44 -17.25
N PRO A 64 -19.70 1.33 -17.19
CA PRO A 64 -19.20 0.06 -16.67
C PRO A 64 -17.96 -0.41 -17.43
N LEU A 65 -16.95 -0.88 -16.70
CA LEU A 65 -15.75 -1.47 -17.27
C LEU A 65 -15.99 -2.93 -17.66
N ALA A 66 -15.50 -3.33 -18.83
CA ALA A 66 -15.59 -4.70 -19.32
C ALA A 66 -14.20 -5.28 -19.59
N ALA A 67 -14.02 -6.59 -19.37
CA ALA A 67 -12.74 -7.26 -19.67
C ALA A 67 -12.32 -7.11 -21.15
N ALA A 68 -13.31 -6.99 -22.04
CA ALA A 68 -13.09 -6.76 -23.46
C ALA A 68 -12.35 -5.44 -23.74
N ASP A 69 -12.51 -4.42 -22.89
CA ASP A 69 -11.90 -3.09 -23.07
C ASP A 69 -10.36 -3.15 -22.97
N PHE A 70 -9.81 -4.21 -22.36
CA PHE A 70 -8.38 -4.38 -22.12
C PHE A 70 -7.73 -5.45 -23.02
N ARG A 71 -8.51 -6.17 -23.85
CA ARG A 71 -7.97 -7.25 -24.69
C ARG A 71 -7.02 -6.71 -25.75
N GLY A 72 -5.85 -7.34 -25.89
CA GLY A 72 -4.83 -6.93 -26.83
C GLY A 72 -4.02 -5.69 -26.40
N HIS A 73 -4.30 -5.15 -25.21
CA HIS A 73 -3.62 -3.99 -24.66
C HIS A 73 -2.92 -4.35 -23.35
N PRO A 74 -1.58 -4.25 -23.28
CA PRO A 74 -0.86 -4.34 -22.01
C PRO A 74 -1.40 -3.28 -21.05
N THR A 75 -2.03 -3.74 -19.96
CA THR A 75 -2.75 -2.88 -19.03
C THR A 75 -2.05 -2.91 -17.68
N LEU A 76 -1.75 -1.74 -17.13
CA LEU A 76 -1.24 -1.58 -15.78
C LEU A 76 -2.40 -1.31 -14.82
N VAL A 77 -2.49 -2.09 -13.73
CA VAL A 77 -3.47 -1.88 -12.67
C VAL A 77 -2.73 -1.44 -11.40
N THR A 78 -3.12 -0.29 -10.87
CA THR A 78 -2.57 0.26 -9.63
C THR A 78 -3.68 0.43 -8.60
N PHE A 79 -3.45 -0.05 -7.39
CA PHE A 79 -4.35 0.16 -6.26
C PHE A 79 -3.84 1.31 -5.42
N GLU A 80 -4.64 2.36 -5.29
CA GLU A 80 -4.37 3.48 -4.41
C GLU A 80 -5.36 3.46 -3.24
N ARG A 81 -4.85 3.73 -2.03
CA ARG A 81 -5.72 3.93 -0.87
C ARG A 81 -6.15 5.39 -0.88
N SER A 82 -7.41 5.65 -1.24
CA SER A 82 -8.01 6.94 -0.93
C SER A 82 -8.04 7.11 0.60
N VAL A 83 -7.42 8.17 1.09
CA VAL A 83 -7.63 8.64 2.46
C VAL A 83 -8.52 9.86 2.33
N ASP A 84 -9.83 9.63 2.34
CA ASP A 84 -10.79 10.73 2.50
C ASP A 84 -10.59 11.29 3.92
N TRP A 85 -10.09 12.52 3.98
CA TRP A 85 -9.85 13.29 5.20
C TRP A 85 -11.10 14.06 5.62
#